data_AF-A0A7S4DUU8-F1
#
_entry.id   AF-A0A7S4DUU8-F1
#
_cell.length_a   1.000
_cell.length_b   1.000
_cell.length_c   1.000
_cell.angle_alpha   90.00
_cell.angle_beta   90.00
_cell.angle_gamma   90.00
#
_symmetry.space_group_name_H-M   'P 1'
#
loop_
_entity.id
_entity.type
_entity.pdbx_description
1 polymer ?
#
loop_
_entity_poly.entity_id
_entity_poly.type
_entity_poly.pdbx_seq_one_letter_code
_entity_poly.pdbx_strand_id
1 'polypeptide(L)'
;GGPPSGGGGVPVRTLSLHLGPIHLNEAVAVYLGGTPLVPGGYALVQIEVRYWGVDGRHHWRLSTRKWRVSSGLENYLKTVSPKVSAILLAKRAASRTRKSGGEGGEGRG
;
A
#
# COMPACT_ATOMS: atom_id res chain seq x y z
N GLY A 1 -40.80 0.47 10.91
CA GLY A 1 -39.45 0.26 11.45
C GLY A 1 -38.46 0.70 10.41
N GLY A 2 -37.78 1.82 10.62
CA GLY A 2 -36.75 2.29 9.69
C GLY A 2 -35.46 1.45 9.82
N PRO A 3 -34.63 1.40 8.77
CA PRO A 3 -33.30 0.78 8.88
C PRO A 3 -32.47 1.55 9.92
N PRO A 4 -31.63 0.86 10.71
CA PRO A 4 -30.73 1.53 11.63
C PRO A 4 -29.71 2.38 10.85
N SER A 5 -29.87 3.69 10.93
CA SER A 5 -28.86 4.68 10.57
C SER A 5 -27.69 4.58 11.55
N GLY A 6 -26.57 3.99 11.14
CA GLY A 6 -25.38 3.94 11.99
C GLY A 6 -24.28 2.93 11.58
N GLY A 7 -24.28 2.43 10.35
CA GLY A 7 -23.19 1.61 9.83
C GLY A 7 -22.29 2.47 8.94
N GLY A 8 -21.32 3.19 9.53
CA GLY A 8 -20.28 3.86 8.76
C GLY A 8 -19.48 2.82 7.98
N GLY A 9 -19.84 2.63 6.71
CA GLY A 9 -19.17 1.67 5.83
C GLY A 9 -17.67 1.95 5.80
N VAL A 10 -16.87 0.90 6.01
CA VAL A 10 -15.42 1.01 5.84
C VAL A 10 -15.17 1.34 4.37
N PRO A 11 -14.60 2.51 4.03
CA PRO A 11 -14.32 2.85 2.64
C PRO A 11 -13.33 1.84 2.07
N VAL A 12 -13.77 1.05 1.09
CA VAL A 12 -12.92 0.07 0.39
C VAL A 12 -12.33 0.74 -0.86
N ARG A 13 -11.00 0.68 -1.00
CA ARG A 13 -10.30 1.06 -2.23
C ARG A 13 -9.47 -0.11 -2.72
N THR A 14 -9.55 -0.40 -4.01
CA THR A 14 -8.78 -1.48 -4.65
C THR A 14 -7.66 -0.86 -5.49
N LEU A 15 -6.44 -1.39 -5.31
CA LEU A 15 -5.29 -1.07 -6.16
C LEU A 15 -4.86 -2.34 -6.88
N SER A 16 -4.92 -2.32 -8.21
CA SER A 16 -4.46 -3.42 -9.06
C SER A 16 -3.09 -3.09 -9.64
N LEU A 17 -2.12 -4.00 -9.47
CA LEU A 17 -0.77 -3.88 -10.00
C LEU A 17 -0.43 -5.15 -10.78
N HIS A 18 -0.04 -4.98 -12.05
CA HIS A 18 0.52 -6.06 -12.84
C HIS A 18 2.03 -6.03 -12.71
N LEU A 19 2.59 -7.12 -12.20
CA LEU A 19 4.02 -7.33 -12.09
C LEU A 19 4.44 -8.33 -13.16
N GLY A 20 5.66 -8.20 -13.65
CA GLY A 20 6.32 -9.25 -14.43
C GLY A 20 6.63 -10.48 -13.56
N PRO A 21 7.56 -11.34 -13.99
CA PRO A 21 8.06 -12.41 -13.13
C PRO A 21 8.53 -11.84 -11.79
N ILE A 22 8.03 -12.40 -10.68
CA ILE A 22 8.40 -12.00 -9.32
C ILE A 22 9.11 -13.15 -8.63
N HIS A 23 10.24 -12.88 -8.01
CA HIS A 23 10.90 -13.84 -7.12
C HIS A 23 10.33 -13.77 -5.69
N LEU A 24 10.46 -14.86 -4.92
CA LEU A 24 9.95 -14.92 -3.53
C LEU A 24 10.56 -13.87 -2.60
N ASN A 25 11.72 -13.31 -2.96
CA ASN A 25 12.43 -12.31 -2.17
C ASN A 25 12.09 -10.86 -2.60
N GLU A 26 11.19 -10.68 -3.57
CA GLU A 26 10.78 -9.35 -3.99
C GLU A 26 9.77 -8.74 -3.03
N ALA A 27 9.91 -7.42 -2.82
CA ALA A 27 9.06 -6.65 -1.93
C ALA A 27 8.54 -5.39 -2.62
N VAL A 28 7.22 -5.28 -2.72
CA VAL A 28 6.53 -4.10 -3.24
C VAL A 28 6.20 -3.14 -2.09
N ALA A 29 6.48 -1.85 -2.29
CA ALA A 29 6.08 -0.80 -1.36
C ALA A 29 4.79 -0.14 -1.86
N VAL A 30 3.74 -0.19 -1.05
CA VAL A 30 2.44 0.46 -1.32
C VAL A 30 2.29 1.65 -0.39
N TYR A 31 2.11 2.84 -0.95
CA TYR A 31 1.86 4.07 -0.19
C TYR A 31 0.38 4.38 -0.24
N LEU A 32 -0.26 4.38 0.93
CA LEU A 32 -1.67 4.71 1.07
C LEU A 32 -1.81 6.19 1.40
N GLY A 33 -2.74 6.89 0.76
CA GLY A 33 -3.04 8.30 1.04
C GLY A 33 -4.52 8.61 0.83
N GLY A 34 -4.96 9.75 1.39
CA GLY A 34 -6.20 10.42 0.96
C GLY A 34 -7.51 9.76 1.37
N THR A 35 -7.56 9.01 2.47
CA THR A 35 -8.84 8.58 3.06
C THR A 35 -8.90 9.05 4.51
N PRO A 36 -9.83 9.95 4.88
CA PRO A 36 -10.06 10.28 6.26
C PRO A 36 -10.50 9.02 7.00
N LEU A 37 -9.70 8.57 7.95
CA LEU A 37 -10.01 7.43 8.80
C LEU A 37 -10.63 7.94 10.09
N VAL A 38 -11.72 7.31 10.53
CA VAL A 38 -12.39 7.68 11.78
C VAL A 38 -11.48 7.30 12.97
N PRO A 39 -11.03 8.27 13.80
CA PRO A 39 -10.22 7.95 14.97
C PRO A 39 -10.95 6.97 15.90
N GLY A 40 -10.23 5.98 16.43
CA GLY A 40 -10.80 4.91 17.24
C GLY A 40 -11.47 3.78 16.45
N GLY A 41 -11.68 3.96 15.14
CA GLY A 41 -12.13 2.92 14.22
C GLY A 41 -11.03 1.97 13.77
N TYR A 42 -11.32 1.19 12.71
CA TYR A 42 -10.37 0.28 12.08
C TYR A 42 -10.26 0.54 10.59
N ALA A 43 -9.04 0.43 10.08
CA ALA A 43 -8.75 0.33 8.66
C ALA A 43 -8.48 -1.13 8.29
N LEU A 44 -9.00 -1.55 7.14
CA LEU A 44 -8.74 -2.86 6.55
C LEU A 44 -8.02 -2.65 5.22
N VAL A 45 -6.92 -3.38 5.03
CA VAL A 45 -6.27 -3.48 3.72
C VAL A 45 -6.25 -4.94 3.33
N GLN A 46 -6.79 -5.22 2.16
CA GLN A 46 -6.77 -6.53 1.54
C GLN A 46 -5.85 -6.48 0.33
N ILE A 47 -4.88 -7.38 0.29
CA ILE A 47 -3.94 -7.53 -0.81
C ILE A 47 -4.24 -8.85 -1.47
N GLU A 48 -4.52 -8.77 -2.77
CA GLU A 48 -4.81 -9.91 -3.61
C GLU A 48 -3.68 -10.09 -4.63
N VAL A 49 -3.08 -11.27 -4.66
CA VAL A 49 -1.99 -11.61 -5.59
C VAL A 49 -2.40 -12.84 -6.39
N ARG A 50 -2.50 -12.68 -7.71
CA ARG A 50 -2.75 -13.76 -8.67
C ARG A 50 -1.48 -13.95 -9.49
N TYR A 51 -0.97 -15.17 -9.60
CA TYR A 51 0.28 -15.45 -10.28
C TYR A 51 0.33 -16.87 -10.84
N TRP A 52 1.16 -17.10 -11.85
CA TRP A 52 1.50 -18.44 -12.31
C TRP A 52 2.73 -18.94 -11.54
N GLY A 53 2.61 -20.13 -10.96
CA GLY A 53 3.70 -20.78 -10.28
C GLY A 53 4.68 -21.41 -11.26
N VAL A 54 5.87 -21.73 -10.78
CA VAL A 54 6.87 -22.50 -11.54
C VAL A 54 6.38 -23.91 -11.89
N ASP A 55 5.34 -24.37 -11.20
CA ASP A 55 4.60 -25.61 -11.47
C ASP A 55 3.63 -25.49 -12.65
N GLY A 56 3.58 -24.32 -13.31
CA GLY A 56 2.66 -24.04 -14.41
C GLY A 56 1.21 -23.93 -13.98
N ARG A 57 0.92 -23.83 -12.67
CA ARG A 57 -0.45 -23.66 -12.15
C ARG A 57 -0.73 -22.21 -11.80
N HIS A 58 -1.99 -21.83 -11.91
CA HIS A 58 -2.43 -20.52 -11.45
C HIS A 58 -2.68 -20.55 -9.94
N HIS A 59 -2.00 -19.67 -9.22
CA HIS A 59 -2.10 -19.53 -7.77
C HIS A 59 -2.79 -18.22 -7.42
N TRP A 60 -3.52 -18.25 -6.31
CA TRP A 60 -4.20 -17.09 -5.77
C TRP A 60 -3.90 -16.96 -4.28
N ARG A 61 -3.33 -15.81 -3.89
CA ARG A 61 -3.00 -15.50 -2.50
C ARG A 61 -3.76 -14.25 -2.07
N LEU A 62 -4.46 -14.38 -0.95
CA LEU A 62 -5.16 -13.27 -0.30
C LEU A 62 -4.50 -12.98 1.04
N SER A 63 -4.33 -11.70 1.37
CA SER A 63 -3.76 -11.28 2.65
C SER A 63 -4.49 -10.05 3.17
N THR A 64 -5.15 -10.19 4.31
CA THR A 64 -5.91 -9.11 4.94
C THR A 64 -5.19 -8.64 6.19
N ARG A 65 -5.07 -7.33 6.35
CA ARG A 65 -4.50 -6.69 7.52
C ARG A 65 -5.48 -5.65 8.06
N LYS A 66 -5.58 -5.62 9.39
CA LYS A 66 -6.44 -4.71 10.14
C LYS A 66 -5.56 -3.83 11.01
N TRP A 67 -5.77 -2.52 10.97
CA TRP A 67 -5.10 -1.57 11.86
C TRP A 67 -6.11 -0.75 12.61
N ARG A 68 -5.83 -0.49 13.88
CA ARG A 68 -6.60 0.48 14.66
C ARG A 68 -6.16 1.89 14.27
N VAL A 69 -7.13 2.74 13.99
CA VAL A 69 -6.88 4.15 13.69
C VAL A 69 -6.60 4.87 15.00
N SER A 70 -5.34 5.28 15.20
CA SER A 70 -4.92 5.96 16.43
C SER A 70 -5.56 7.33 16.52
N SER A 71 -6.08 7.67 17.70
CA SER A 71 -6.42 9.04 18.07
C SER A 71 -5.22 9.68 18.76
N GLY A 72 -4.78 10.82 18.25
CA GLY A 72 -3.67 11.60 18.82
C GLY A 72 -2.28 11.17 18.34
N LEU A 73 -1.36 12.14 18.35
CA LEU A 73 0.01 11.99 17.86
C LEU A 73 0.82 10.99 18.70
N GLU A 74 0.66 10.99 20.02
CA GLU A 74 1.43 10.11 20.90
C GLU A 74 1.15 8.62 20.64
N ASN A 75 -0.13 8.25 20.52
CA ASN A 75 -0.54 6.89 20.19
C ASN A 75 -0.07 6.49 18.79
N TYR A 76 -0.13 7.42 17.83
CA TYR A 76 0.40 7.19 16.49
C TYR A 76 1.89 6.85 16.54
N LEU A 77 2.71 7.68 17.20
CA LEU A 77 4.16 7.49 17.27
C LEU A 77 4.57 6.15 17.91
N LYS A 78 3.78 5.64 18.87
CA LYS A 78 3.99 4.30 19.47
C LYS A 78 3.82 3.15 18.47
N THR A 79 3.07 3.35 17.39
CA THR A 79 2.81 2.32 16.38
C THR A 79 3.72 2.41 15.15
N VAL A 80 4.46 3.51 15.00
CA VAL A 80 5.36 3.71 13.86
C VAL A 80 6.59 2.82 14.02
N SER A 81 6.93 2.07 12.97
CA SER A 81 8.18 1.32 12.90
C SER A 81 9.26 2.16 12.21
N PRO A 82 10.30 2.64 12.92
CA PRO A 82 11.33 3.50 12.32
C PRO A 82 12.08 2.81 11.16
N LYS A 83 12.34 1.51 11.30
CA LYS A 83 13.03 0.71 10.27
C LYS A 83 12.22 0.63 8.97
N VAL A 84 10.92 0.34 9.07
CA VAL A 84 10.03 0.28 7.90
C VAL A 84 9.89 1.66 7.26
N SER A 85 9.70 2.70 8.06
CA SER A 85 9.60 4.08 7.57
C SER A 85 10.86 4.52 6.81
N ALA A 86 12.05 4.22 7.31
CA ALA A 86 13.31 4.54 6.64
C ALA A 86 13.42 3.88 5.26
N ILE A 87 13.10 2.58 5.17
CA ILE A 87 13.12 1.83 3.89
C ILE A 87 12.11 2.43 2.90
N LEU A 88 10.90 2.75 3.36
CA LEU A 88 9.87 3.36 2.51
C LEU A 88 10.31 4.74 2.01
N LEU A 89 10.86 5.58 2.88
CA LEU A 89 11.37 6.90 2.46
C LEU A 89 12.51 6.77 1.45
N ALA A 90 13.44 5.85 1.66
CA ALA A 90 14.53 5.58 0.72
C ALA A 90 13.99 5.11 -0.66
N LYS A 91 13.04 4.18 -0.68
CA LYS A 91 12.39 3.73 -1.92
C LYS A 91 11.67 4.89 -2.64
N ARG A 92 10.99 5.77 -1.89
CA ARG A 92 10.32 6.94 -2.46
C ARG A 92 11.31 7.95 -3.04
N ALA A 93 12.44 8.19 -2.37
CA ALA A 93 13.50 9.06 -2.84
C ALA A 93 14.12 8.51 -4.15
N ALA A 94 14.46 7.23 -4.19
CA ALA A 94 14.98 6.57 -5.38
C ALA A 94 14.01 6.59 -6.57
N SER A 95 12.69 6.54 -6.30
CA SER A 95 11.67 6.68 -7.36
C SER A 95 11.61 8.10 -7.93
N ARG A 96 11.84 9.13 -7.11
CA ARG A 96 11.85 10.53 -7.56
C ARG A 96 13.06 10.84 -8.45
N THR A 97 14.25 10.39 -8.06
CA THR A 97 15.49 10.65 -8.83
C THR A 97 15.46 10.00 -10.21
N ARG A 98 14.87 8.81 -10.36
CA ARG A 98 14.68 8.18 -11.67
C ARG A 98 13.74 8.94 -12.59
N LYS A 99 12.74 9.64 -12.04
CA LYS A 99 11.81 10.44 -12.83
C LYS A 99 12.41 11.77 -13.29
N SER A 100 13.27 12.39 -12.47
CA SER A 100 13.92 13.66 -12.82
C SER A 100 15.11 13.52 -13.78
N GLY A 101 15.67 12.32 -13.93
CA GLY A 101 16.80 12.06 -14.85
C GLY A 101 16.40 11.76 -16.30
N GLY A 102 15.10 11.71 -16.62
CA GLY A 102 14.58 11.32 -17.94
C GLY A 102 14.17 12.47 -18.87
N GLU A 103 14.22 13.73 -18.41
CA GLU A 103 13.84 14.93 -19.18
C GLU A 103 15.07 15.77 -19.55
N GLY A 104 16.17 15.11 -19.96
CA GLY A 104 17.42 15.76 -20.37
C GLY A 104 17.97 15.26 -21.71
N GLY A 105 17.11 14.70 -22.57
CA GLY A 105 17.47 14.22 -23.90
C GLY A 105 16.87 15.10 -25.01
N GLU A 106 17.02 16.42 -24.92
CA GLU A 106 16.78 17.32 -26.05
C GLU A 106 18.05 17.39 -26.93
N GLY A 107 17.87 17.06 -28.20
CA GLY A 107 18.64 17.44 -29.39
C GLY A 107 20.10 17.87 -29.27
N ARG A 108 20.96 17.18 -30.04
CA ARG A 108 21.85 17.76 -31.06
C ARG A 108 22.77 16.68 -31.63
N GLY A 109 22.81 16.58 -32.96
CA GLY A 109 23.73 15.74 -33.73
C GLY A 109 23.09 15.25 -35.00
#